data_AF-A0A9Q9I2N2-F1
#
_entry.id   AF-A0A9Q9I2N2-F1
#
_cell.length_a   1.000
_cell.length_b   1.000
_cell.length_c   1.000
_cell.angle_alpha   90.00
_cell.angle_beta   90.00
_cell.angle_gamma   90.00
#
_symmetry.space_group_name_H-M   'P 1'
#
loop_
_entity.id
_entity.type
_entity.pdbx_description
1 polymer ?
#
loop_
_entity_poly.entity_id
_entity_poly.type
_entity_poly.pdbx_seq_one_letter_code
_entity_poly.pdbx_strand_id
1 'polypeptide(L)'
;MAAAARSRALYRGAEPRLDPSDACVSELALQEIARGSFTSSELAPFLGGPAGTKRLHSADPATRLRGNGARSPLQHPSPRHRRRFNDDANKKEKRQ
;
A
#
# COMPACT_ATOMS: atom_id res chain seq x y z
N MET A 1 -7.37 -5.50 12.50
CA MET A 1 -7.50 -5.29 11.04
C MET A 1 -6.88 -3.96 10.58
N ALA A 2 -7.22 -2.84 11.22
CA ALA A 2 -6.66 -1.51 10.89
C ALA A 2 -5.12 -1.44 10.92
N ALA A 3 -4.47 -1.90 12.00
CA ALA A 3 -3.00 -1.88 12.12
C ALA A 3 -2.29 -2.69 11.00
N ALA A 4 -2.88 -3.81 10.57
CA ALA A 4 -2.33 -4.60 9.47
C ALA A 4 -2.45 -3.87 8.11
N ALA A 5 -3.59 -3.21 7.85
CA ALA A 5 -3.75 -2.37 6.66
C ALA A 5 -2.77 -1.19 6.68
N ARG A 6 -2.58 -0.58 7.84
CA ARG A 6 -1.62 0.51 8.03
C ARG A 6 -0.18 0.05 7.81
N SER A 7 0.21 -1.11 8.36
CA SER A 7 1.52 -1.71 8.10
C SER A 7 1.80 -1.86 6.60
N ARG A 8 0.80 -2.34 5.83
CA ARG A 8 0.92 -2.46 4.36
C ARG A 8 1.08 -1.10 3.68
N ALA A 9 0.43 -0.05 4.18
CA ALA A 9 0.59 1.30 3.64
C ALA A 9 1.99 1.84 3.91
N LEU A 10 2.53 1.64 5.11
CA LEU A 10 3.89 2.02 5.47
C LEU A 10 4.94 1.28 4.61
N TYR A 11 4.76 -0.03 4.40
CA TYR A 11 5.60 -0.80 3.46
C TYR A 11 5.51 -0.32 2.01
N ARG A 12 4.46 0.40 1.63
CA ARG A 12 4.29 1.03 0.30
C ARG A 12 4.86 2.46 0.24
N GLY A 13 5.50 2.93 1.31
CA GLY A 13 6.08 4.27 1.41
C GLY A 13 5.12 5.34 1.89
N ALA A 14 4.03 4.97 2.56
CA ALA A 14 3.21 5.97 3.24
C ALA A 14 3.99 6.58 4.42
N GLU A 15 3.84 7.89 4.60
CA GLU A 15 4.51 8.60 5.70
C GLU A 15 3.95 8.18 7.06
N PRO A 16 4.81 7.92 8.06
CA PRO A 16 4.40 7.67 9.44
C PRO A 16 3.89 8.95 10.10
N ARG A 17 2.85 8.83 10.94
CA ARG A 17 2.25 9.95 11.69
C ARG A 17 2.91 10.15 13.06
N LEU A 18 3.57 9.12 13.55
CA LEU A 18 4.39 9.17 14.75
C LEU A 18 5.86 9.13 14.34
N ASP A 19 6.71 9.69 15.18
CA ASP A 19 8.14 9.63 15.01
C ASP A 19 8.59 8.15 14.98
N PRO A 20 9.21 7.67 13.89
CA PRO A 20 9.68 6.30 13.83
C PRO A 20 10.84 6.12 14.80
N SER A 21 10.52 5.63 16.01
CA SER A 21 11.51 5.01 16.89
C SER A 21 12.08 3.76 16.20
N ASP A 22 13.10 3.12 16.77
CA ASP A 22 13.69 1.85 16.28
C ASP A 22 12.71 0.64 16.25
N ALA A 23 11.41 0.90 16.34
CA ALA A 23 10.32 -0.04 16.23
C ALA A 23 10.13 -0.53 14.79
N CYS A 24 9.75 -1.81 14.64
CA CYS A 24 9.39 -2.34 13.33
C CYS A 24 8.07 -1.73 12.81
N VAL A 25 7.85 -1.79 11.50
CA VAL A 25 6.67 -1.19 10.83
C VAL A 25 5.34 -1.62 11.45
N SER A 26 5.24 -2.88 11.87
CA SER A 26 4.02 -3.40 12.52
C SER A 26 3.80 -2.81 13.90
N GLU A 27 4.86 -2.62 14.67
CA GLU A 27 4.82 -1.99 15.98
C GLU A 27 4.48 -0.50 15.87
N LEU A 28 5.08 0.21 14.92
CA LEU A 28 4.75 1.60 14.62
C LEU A 28 3.25 1.77 14.27
N ALA A 29 2.72 0.87 13.42
CA ALA A 29 1.30 0.88 13.07
C ALA A 29 0.39 0.60 14.28
N LEU A 30 0.79 -0.29 15.20
CA LEU A 30 0.04 -0.53 16.44
C LEU A 30 0.03 0.70 17.34
N GLN A 31 1.18 1.38 17.47
CA GLN A 31 1.30 2.59 18.27
C GLN A 31 0.46 3.75 17.71
N GLU A 32 0.45 3.95 16.39
CA GLU A 32 -0.40 4.96 15.76
C GLU A 32 -1.89 4.73 16.06
N ILE A 33 -2.33 3.46 16.07
CA ILE A 33 -3.71 3.10 16.38
C ILE A 33 -3.99 3.28 17.88
N ALA A 34 -3.09 2.82 18.75
CA ALA A 34 -3.26 2.89 20.21
C ALA A 34 -3.26 4.33 20.73
N ARG A 35 -2.46 5.23 20.11
CA ARG A 35 -2.43 6.66 20.44
C ARG A 35 -3.58 7.46 19.83
N GLY A 36 -4.45 6.84 19.03
CA GLY A 36 -5.56 7.53 18.38
C GLY A 36 -5.09 8.51 17.31
N SER A 37 -3.97 8.24 16.63
CA SER A 37 -3.47 9.08 15.52
C SER A 37 -4.36 9.03 14.27
N PHE A 38 -5.42 8.21 14.29
CA PHE A 38 -6.44 8.11 13.26
C PHE A 38 -7.81 8.43 13.86
N THR A 39 -8.60 9.18 13.10
CA THR A 39 -10.00 9.46 13.45
C THR A 39 -10.89 8.24 13.20
N SER A 40 -12.05 8.19 13.86
CA SER A 40 -13.00 7.08 13.69
C SER A 40 -13.50 6.92 12.25
N SER A 41 -13.60 8.01 11.48
CA SER A 41 -13.98 7.98 10.07
C SER A 41 -12.88 7.42 9.17
N GLU A 42 -11.61 7.70 9.47
CA GLU A 42 -10.47 7.10 8.77
C GLU A 42 -10.35 5.59 9.02
N LEU A 43 -10.74 5.14 10.22
CA LEU A 43 -10.71 3.72 10.59
C LEU A 43 -11.97 2.96 10.18
N ALA A 44 -13.07 3.65 9.90
CA ALA A 44 -14.36 3.05 9.55
C ALA A 44 -14.27 1.94 8.48
N PRO A 45 -13.46 2.06 7.39
CA PRO A 45 -13.31 1.01 6.40
C PRO A 45 -12.74 -0.31 6.95
N PHE A 46 -12.01 -0.28 8.07
CA PHE A 46 -11.31 -1.43 8.65
C PHE A 46 -12.01 -2.02 9.88
N LEU A 47 -12.99 -1.30 10.45
CA LEU A 47 -13.68 -1.67 11.68
C LEU A 47 -14.98 -2.44 11.45
N GLY A 48 -15.43 -2.58 10.20
CA GLY A 48 -16.60 -3.40 9.87
C GLY A 48 -17.90 -2.90 10.52
N GLY A 49 -18.09 -1.58 10.60
CA GLY A 49 -19.36 -0.98 11.02
C GLY A 49 -20.42 -0.99 9.91
N PRO A 50 -21.71 -0.76 10.22
CA PRO A 50 -22.85 -0.95 9.31
C PRO A 50 -22.96 0.14 8.22
N ALA A 51 -21.84 0.66 7.72
CA ALA A 51 -21.83 1.37 6.45
C ALA A 51 -22.07 0.31 5.37
N GLY A 52 -23.35 0.15 5.01
CA GLY A 52 -23.89 -0.90 4.17
C GLY A 52 -22.86 -1.48 3.21
N THR A 53 -22.50 -2.74 3.44
CA THR A 53 -21.78 -3.54 2.47
C THR A 53 -22.61 -3.51 1.19
N LYS A 54 -22.32 -2.56 0.30
CA LYS A 54 -22.70 -2.66 -1.10
C LYS A 54 -21.90 -3.85 -1.59
N ARG A 55 -22.45 -5.05 -1.37
CA ARG A 55 -21.96 -6.28 -1.97
C ARG A 55 -21.79 -5.92 -3.43
N LEU A 56 -20.56 -5.93 -3.90
CA LEU A 56 -20.32 -5.82 -5.33
C LEU A 56 -21.07 -7.03 -5.91
N HIS A 57 -22.16 -6.76 -6.63
CA HIS A 57 -22.87 -7.79 -7.36
C HIS A 57 -21.83 -8.46 -8.24
N SER A 58 -21.70 -9.79 -8.13
CA SER A 58 -20.83 -10.55 -9.03
C SER A 58 -21.20 -10.15 -10.45
N ALA A 59 -20.22 -9.64 -11.21
CA ALA A 59 -20.42 -9.26 -12.59
C ALA A 59 -21.10 -10.42 -13.31
N ASP A 60 -22.29 -10.17 -13.85
CA ASP A 60 -22.98 -11.10 -14.73
C ASP A 60 -22.04 -11.43 -15.91
N PRO A 61 -21.66 -12.69 -16.15
CA PRO A 61 -20.79 -13.05 -17.27
C PRO A 61 -21.42 -12.79 -18.64
N ALA A 62 -22.68 -12.33 -18.72
CA ALA A 62 -23.40 -12.14 -19.97
C ALA A 62 -23.16 -10.80 -20.70
N THR A 63 -22.24 -9.94 -20.26
CA THR A 63 -21.84 -8.78 -21.09
C THR A 63 -20.90 -9.22 -22.21
N ARG A 64 -21.49 -9.79 -23.26
CA ARG A 64 -20.86 -9.94 -24.59
C ARG A 64 -20.47 -8.54 -25.10
N LEU A 65 -19.22 -8.15 -24.87
CA LEU A 65 -18.60 -7.00 -25.53
C LEU A 65 -18.37 -7.34 -27.01
N ARG A 66 -19.44 -7.21 -27.79
CA ARG A 66 -19.42 -7.21 -29.25
C ARG A 66 -18.99 -5.82 -29.71
N GLY A 67 -17.83 -5.75 -30.37
CA GLY A 67 -17.66 -4.95 -31.57
C GLY A 67 -17.15 -3.51 -31.42
N ASN A 68 -15.94 -3.34 -31.95
CA ASN A 68 -15.54 -2.24 -32.83
C ASN A 68 -15.10 -0.91 -32.21
N GLY A 69 -13.77 -0.75 -32.16
CA GLY A 69 -13.09 0.28 -32.96
C GLY A 69 -13.07 1.72 -32.44
N ALA A 70 -12.09 2.05 -31.60
CA ALA A 70 -11.28 3.26 -31.73
C ALA A 70 -10.05 3.17 -30.80
N ARG A 71 -8.86 3.12 -31.39
CA ARG A 71 -7.59 3.25 -30.67
C ARG A 71 -7.41 4.72 -30.28
N SER A 72 -7.53 5.04 -28.99
CA SER A 72 -6.95 6.27 -28.44
C SER A 72 -5.68 5.88 -27.70
N PRO A 73 -4.48 6.28 -28.17
CA PRO A 73 -3.27 6.11 -27.38
C PRO A 73 -3.31 7.13 -26.25
N LEU A 74 -3.73 6.70 -25.05
CA LEU A 74 -3.42 7.44 -23.84
C LEU A 74 -1.90 7.41 -23.69
N GLN A 75 -1.29 8.58 -23.83
CA GLN A 75 0.14 8.80 -23.62
C GLN A 75 0.50 8.36 -22.20
N HIS A 76 1.23 7.25 -22.09
CA HIS A 76 1.95 6.93 -20.86
C HIS A 76 3.30 7.65 -20.91
N PRO A 77 3.66 8.47 -19.90
CA PRO A 77 5.04 8.88 -19.74
C PRO A 77 5.90 7.63 -19.46
N SER A 78 6.94 7.47 -20.29
CA SER A 78 7.87 6.35 -20.32
C SER A 78 8.51 6.02 -18.96
N PRO A 79 8.90 4.75 -18.75
CA PRO A 79 9.56 4.32 -17.52
C PRO A 79 10.97 4.91 -17.45
N ARG A 80 11.24 5.75 -16.45
CA ARG A 80 12.63 6.12 -16.15
C ARG A 80 13.31 4.91 -15.51
N HIS A 81 14.39 4.50 -16.16
CA HIS A 81 15.31 3.45 -15.75
C HIS A 81 15.60 3.50 -14.26
N ARG A 82 15.14 2.45 -13.57
CA ARG A 82 15.58 2.00 -12.25
C ARG A 82 17.11 1.78 -12.31
N ARG A 83 17.90 2.79 -11.94
CA ARG A 83 19.31 2.54 -11.62
C ARG A 83 19.33 1.68 -10.36
N ARG A 84 19.81 0.46 -10.54
CA ARG A 84 20.08 -0.50 -9.47
C ARG A 84 21.10 0.15 -8.52
N PHE A 85 20.73 0.34 -7.27
CA PHE A 85 21.72 0.39 -6.20
C PHE A 85 22.25 -1.04 -6.07
N ASN A 86 23.47 -1.27 -6.53
CA ASN A 86 24.19 -2.50 -6.22
C ASN A 86 24.72 -2.37 -4.79
N ASP A 87 24.11 -3.11 -3.88
CA ASP A 87 24.72 -3.54 -2.63
C ASP A 87 25.80 -4.57 -2.96
N ASP A 88 27.05 -4.14 -2.94
CA ASP A 88 28.23 -5.02 -2.87
C ASP A 88 29.02 -4.69 -1.60
N ALA A 89 28.36 -4.81 -0.45
CA ALA A 89 29.02 -4.93 0.83
C ALA A 89 29.21 -6.42 1.13
N ASN A 90 30.35 -6.99 0.71
CA ASN A 90 31.14 -7.96 1.49
C ASN A 90 32.27 -8.57 0.63
N LYS A 91 33.52 -8.14 0.83
CA LYS A 91 34.67 -9.04 0.66
C LYS A 91 35.93 -8.57 1.40
N LYS A 92 36.20 -9.27 2.51
CA LYS A 92 37.53 -9.65 3.06
C LYS A 92 38.32 -8.54 3.76
N GLU A 93 38.45 -8.58 5.08
CA GLU A 93 39.25 -9.55 5.86
C GLU A 93 40.76 -9.39 5.64
N LYS A 94 41.40 -8.96 6.73
CA LYS A 94 42.78 -9.25 7.17
C LYS A 94 43.97 -8.61 6.46
N ARG A 95 44.68 -7.89 7.34
CA ARG A 95 46.08 -8.09 7.78
C ARG A 95 47.11 -7.12 7.21
N GLN A 96 47.60 -6.33 8.18
CA GLN A 96 49.00 -6.00 8.46
C GLN A 96 49.75 -5.24 7.37
#